data_AF-A0AAE1WG49-F1
#
_entry.id   AF-A0AAE1WG49-F1
#
_cell.length_a   1.000
_cell.length_b   1.000
_cell.length_c   1.000
_cell.angle_alpha   90.00
_cell.angle_beta   90.00
_cell.angle_gamma   90.00
#
_symmetry.space_group_name_H-M   'P 1'
#
loop_
_entity.id
_entity.type
_entity.pdbx_description
1 polymer ?
#
loop_
_entity_poly.entity_id
_entity_poly.type
_entity_poly.pdbx_seq_one_letter_code
_entity_poly.pdbx_strand_id
1 'polypeptide(L)'
;MKEYRTELKKLGPKVMEIMNENLGLPKGYINNAFDGGVDNTAFFGTKVSHYPPCPHPEKIEVLSNWRYKSILHRVVPQTDGQRRSIASFYNPSLRATIAPASQLLDPKVENKASDAAKYPKFIFGDYMSVYLEHKLQSKEPRFQAVKAM
;
A
#
# COMPACT_ATOMS: atom_id res chain seq x y z
N MET A 1 22.43 1.24 -7.88
CA MET A 1 21.27 1.36 -6.95
C MET A 1 20.92 2.80 -6.59
N LYS A 2 21.88 3.69 -6.30
CA LYS A 2 21.60 5.10 -5.97
C LYS A 2 20.81 5.81 -7.08
N GLU A 3 21.31 5.76 -8.31
CA GLU A 3 20.67 6.35 -9.50
C GLU A 3 19.26 5.80 -9.74
N TYR A 4 19.10 4.47 -9.77
CA TYR A 4 17.80 3.81 -9.89
C TYR A 4 16.77 4.29 -8.85
N ARG A 5 17.18 4.40 -7.58
CA ARG A 5 16.31 4.93 -6.51
C ARG A 5 15.97 6.40 -6.74
N THR A 6 16.93 7.20 -7.19
CA THR A 6 16.70 8.62 -7.51
C THR A 6 15.67 8.78 -8.63
N GLU A 7 15.80 8.02 -9.72
CA GLU A 7 14.87 8.10 -10.85
C GLU A 7 13.47 7.59 -10.47
N LEU A 8 13.37 6.50 -9.71
CA LEU A 8 12.07 6.04 -9.21
C LEU A 8 11.43 7.01 -8.21
N LYS A 9 12.23 7.70 -7.38
CA LYS A 9 11.73 8.73 -6.48
C LYS A 9 11.17 9.94 -7.25
N LYS A 10 11.71 10.24 -8.44
CA LYS A 10 11.15 11.25 -9.36
C LYS A 10 9.89 10.76 -10.06
N LEU A 11 9.81 9.47 -10.39
CA LEU A 11 8.67 8.88 -11.08
C LEU A 11 7.42 8.78 -10.19
N GLY A 12 7.57 8.42 -8.92
CA GLY A 12 6.45 8.23 -7.98
C GLY A 12 5.46 9.41 -7.96
N PRO A 13 5.92 10.65 -7.69
CA PRO A 13 5.04 11.82 -7.67
C PRO A 13 4.38 12.11 -9.02
N LYS A 14 5.04 11.85 -10.14
CA LYS A 14 4.45 12.02 -11.49
C LYS A 14 3.30 11.06 -11.73
N VAL A 15 3.44 9.80 -11.29
CA VAL A 15 2.34 8.82 -11.36
C VAL A 15 1.16 9.29 -10.51
N MET A 16 1.42 9.82 -9.31
CA MET A 16 0.36 10.36 -8.45
C MET A 16 -0.30 11.60 -9.05
N GLU A 17 0.42 12.46 -9.78
CA GLU A 17 -0.18 13.58 -10.53
C GLU A 17 -1.20 13.08 -11.57
N ILE A 18 -0.85 12.05 -12.34
CA ILE A 18 -1.77 11.41 -13.30
C ILE A 18 -2.97 10.80 -12.57
N MET A 19 -2.77 10.20 -11.39
CA MET A 19 -3.88 9.69 -10.57
C MET A 19 -4.81 10.81 -10.11
N ASN A 20 -4.27 11.97 -9.71
CA ASN A 20 -5.09 13.13 -9.34
C ASN A 20 -5.96 13.55 -10.53
N GLU A 21 -5.37 13.70 -11.71
CA GLU A 21 -6.09 14.08 -12.93
C GLU A 21 -7.21 13.09 -13.27
N ASN A 22 -6.92 11.78 -13.28
CA ASN A 22 -7.90 10.74 -13.57
C ASN A 22 -9.05 10.67 -12.53
N LEU A 23 -8.79 11.10 -11.29
CA LEU A 23 -9.78 11.13 -10.22
C LEU A 23 -10.48 12.50 -10.10
N GLY A 24 -10.14 13.48 -10.94
CA GLY A 24 -10.67 14.84 -10.84
C GLY A 24 -10.23 15.59 -9.56
N LEU A 25 -9.13 15.18 -8.95
CA LEU A 25 -8.58 15.80 -7.75
C LEU A 25 -7.67 17.00 -8.09
N PRO A 26 -7.57 18.00 -7.19
CA PRO A 26 -6.63 19.10 -7.36
C PRO A 26 -5.20 18.60 -7.57
N LYS A 27 -4.43 19.32 -8.41
CA LYS A 27 -3.02 18.98 -8.67
C LYS A 27 -2.25 18.89 -7.36
N GLY A 28 -1.54 17.77 -7.17
CA GLY A 28 -0.73 17.52 -5.99
C GLY A 28 -1.48 17.03 -4.75
N TYR A 29 -2.80 16.81 -4.83
CA TYR A 29 -3.61 16.37 -3.68
C TYR A 29 -3.04 15.10 -3.01
N ILE A 30 -2.86 14.02 -3.78
CA ILE A 30 -2.30 12.76 -3.26
C ILE A 30 -0.86 12.95 -2.72
N ASN A 31 -0.02 13.74 -3.40
CA ASN A 31 1.36 14.01 -2.96
C ASN A 31 1.38 14.67 -1.58
N ASN A 32 0.57 15.72 -1.40
CA ASN A 32 0.48 16.45 -0.14
C ASN A 32 -0.08 15.58 1.00
N ALA A 33 -1.04 14.70 0.68
CA ALA A 33 -1.57 13.73 1.63
C ALA A 33 -0.50 12.70 2.07
N PHE A 34 0.44 12.36 1.19
CA PHE A 34 1.53 11.43 1.50
C PHE A 34 2.65 12.07 2.32
N ASP A 35 2.98 13.34 2.07
CA ASP A 35 4.01 14.03 2.85
C ASP A 35 3.54 14.29 4.28
N GLY A 36 2.26 14.62 4.51
CA GLY A 36 1.72 14.75 5.87
C GLY A 36 2.13 16.05 6.57
N GLY A 37 2.41 17.10 5.80
CA GLY A 37 2.68 18.46 6.29
C GLY A 37 4.16 18.88 6.29
N VAL A 38 4.44 20.04 6.87
CA VAL A 38 5.80 20.62 6.97
C VAL A 38 6.66 19.69 7.84
N ASP A 39 7.84 19.31 7.34
CA ASP A 39 8.84 18.41 7.94
C ASP A 39 8.54 16.90 7.94
N ASN A 40 7.38 16.47 7.44
CA ASN A 40 7.09 15.06 7.23
C ASN A 40 7.32 14.72 5.75
N THR A 41 8.22 13.78 5.48
CA THR A 41 8.55 13.37 4.10
C THR A 41 8.02 11.97 3.84
N ALA A 42 7.40 11.77 2.67
CA ALA A 42 6.99 10.46 2.22
C ALA A 42 8.17 9.46 2.23
N PHE A 43 7.91 8.25 2.70
CA PHE A 43 8.93 7.22 2.85
C PHE A 43 9.14 6.46 1.53
N PHE A 44 10.41 6.36 1.09
CA PHE A 44 10.79 5.62 -0.10
C PHE A 44 11.71 4.44 0.22
N GLY A 45 11.14 3.24 0.21
CA GLY A 45 11.84 1.97 0.45
C GLY A 45 12.15 1.22 -0.84
N THR A 46 13.14 0.33 -0.81
CA THR A 46 13.39 -0.61 -1.92
C THR A 46 13.71 -1.99 -1.36
N LYS A 47 12.87 -2.96 -1.70
CA LYS A 47 13.04 -4.37 -1.36
C LYS A 47 13.73 -5.07 -2.52
N VAL A 48 14.91 -5.63 -2.27
CA VAL A 48 15.58 -6.54 -3.20
C VAL A 48 15.28 -7.96 -2.75
N SER A 49 14.83 -8.81 -3.65
CA SER A 49 14.49 -10.20 -3.35
C SER A 49 14.94 -11.13 -4.46
N HIS A 50 15.49 -12.26 -4.07
CA HIS A 50 15.85 -13.35 -4.97
C HIS A 50 15.02 -14.57 -4.61
N TYR A 51 14.42 -15.19 -5.62
CA TYR A 51 13.59 -16.38 -5.48
C TYR A 51 14.31 -17.52 -6.21
N PRO A 52 15.07 -18.35 -5.49
CA PRO A 52 15.84 -19.44 -6.08
C PRO A 52 14.92 -20.58 -6.56
N PRO A 53 15.45 -21.51 -7.38
CA PRO A 53 14.75 -22.72 -7.72
C PRO A 53 14.30 -23.51 -6.48
N CYS A 54 13.08 -24.03 -6.50
CA CYS A 54 12.55 -24.91 -5.46
C CYS A 54 12.26 -26.29 -6.09
N PRO A 55 12.90 -27.38 -5.64
CA PRO A 55 12.67 -28.71 -6.19
C PRO A 55 11.26 -29.26 -5.95
N HIS A 56 10.56 -28.73 -4.94
CA HIS A 56 9.25 -29.22 -4.49
C HIS A 56 8.28 -28.08 -4.15
N PRO A 57 7.90 -27.26 -5.15
CA PRO A 57 7.01 -26.10 -4.92
C PRO A 57 5.64 -26.51 -4.35
N GLU A 58 5.15 -27.70 -4.67
CA GLU A 58 3.91 -28.28 -4.18
C GLU A 58 3.90 -28.51 -2.65
N LYS A 59 5.04 -28.85 -2.06
CA LYS A 59 5.15 -29.08 -0.61
C LYS A 59 4.84 -27.81 0.18
N ILE A 60 5.20 -26.64 -0.34
CA ILE A 60 4.89 -25.35 0.30
C ILE A 60 3.38 -25.08 0.33
N GLU A 61 2.66 -25.47 -0.72
CA GLU A 61 1.20 -25.35 -0.73
C GLU A 61 0.53 -26.28 0.28
N VAL A 62 1.05 -27.51 0.42
CA VAL A 62 0.58 -28.48 1.42
C VAL A 62 0.91 -28.04 2.84
N LEU A 63 2.16 -27.66 3.12
CA LEU A 63 2.62 -27.22 4.45
C LEU A 63 1.89 -25.96 4.93
N SER A 64 1.53 -25.07 4.00
CA SER A 64 0.75 -23.88 4.34
C SER A 64 -0.73 -24.17 4.55
N ASN A 65 -1.17 -25.43 4.45
CA ASN A 65 -2.57 -25.82 4.50
C ASN A 65 -3.43 -24.96 3.56
N TRP A 66 -3.00 -24.83 2.30
CA TRP A 66 -3.69 -24.03 1.29
C TRP A 66 -3.80 -22.53 1.61
N ARG A 67 -3.23 -22.03 2.71
CA ARG A 67 -3.17 -20.59 3.05
C ARG A 67 -2.35 -19.81 2.03
N TYR A 68 -1.51 -20.48 1.27
CA TYR A 68 -0.87 -19.91 0.10
C TYR A 68 -1.65 -20.19 -1.20
N LYS A 69 -2.96 -19.90 -1.29
CA LYS A 69 -3.75 -19.85 -2.56
C LYS A 69 -4.59 -18.54 -2.69
N SER A 70 -4.90 -18.09 -3.92
CA SER A 70 -5.08 -16.68 -4.41
C SER A 70 -6.43 -15.95 -4.09
N ILE A 71 -6.63 -14.60 -4.10
CA ILE A 71 -5.94 -13.33 -4.57
C ILE A 71 -5.91 -12.29 -3.42
N LEU A 72 -4.97 -11.35 -3.18
CA LEU A 72 -3.52 -11.43 -2.88
C LEU A 72 -2.53 -11.79 -4.00
N HIS A 73 -1.57 -10.89 -4.27
CA HIS A 73 -0.43 -11.14 -5.15
C HIS A 73 0.60 -12.05 -4.44
N ARG A 74 1.11 -13.07 -5.14
CA ARG A 74 2.15 -13.99 -4.64
C ARG A 74 3.28 -14.16 -5.65
N VAL A 75 4.45 -14.58 -5.18
CA VAL A 75 5.54 -15.07 -6.03
C VAL A 75 5.55 -16.59 -5.95
N VAL A 76 5.38 -17.25 -7.10
CA VAL A 76 5.36 -18.71 -7.18
C VAL A 76 6.79 -19.20 -7.42
N PRO A 77 7.30 -20.17 -6.63
CA PRO A 77 8.60 -20.76 -6.87
C PRO A 77 8.58 -21.59 -8.16
N GLN A 78 9.72 -21.65 -8.84
CA GLN A 78 9.91 -22.45 -10.05
C GLN A 78 11.00 -23.50 -9.80
N THR A 79 10.95 -24.63 -10.49
CA THR A 79 11.97 -25.70 -10.38
C THR A 79 13.23 -25.39 -11.17
N ASP A 80 13.12 -24.52 -12.18
CA ASP A 80 14.22 -24.06 -13.02
C ASP A 80 14.19 -22.53 -13.13
N GLY A 81 15.35 -21.91 -13.03
CA GLY A 81 15.54 -20.46 -13.06
C GLY A 81 15.45 -19.73 -11.70
N GLN A 82 16.17 -18.61 -11.60
CA GLN A 82 16.19 -17.73 -10.43
C GLN A 82 15.56 -16.38 -10.76
N ARG A 83 14.42 -16.06 -10.13
CA ARG A 83 13.77 -14.76 -10.30
C ARG A 83 14.38 -13.73 -9.35
N ARG A 84 14.88 -12.61 -9.88
CA ARG A 84 15.23 -11.40 -9.11
C ARG A 84 14.12 -10.37 -9.19
N SER A 85 13.78 -9.76 -8.06
CA SER A 85 12.78 -8.68 -7.97
C SER A 85 13.36 -7.51 -7.19
N ILE A 86 13.32 -6.32 -7.78
CA ILE A 86 13.66 -5.06 -7.11
C ILE A 86 12.35 -4.25 -7.08
N ALA A 87 11.70 -4.21 -5.92
CA ALA A 87 10.43 -3.52 -5.73
C ALA A 87 10.64 -2.26 -4.90
N SER A 88 10.31 -1.10 -5.45
CA SER A 88 10.34 0.17 -4.72
C SER A 88 8.94 0.55 -4.26
N PHE A 89 8.86 1.05 -3.03
CA PHE A 89 7.61 1.41 -2.37
C PHE A 89 7.66 2.88 -2.02
N TYR A 90 6.69 3.65 -2.53
CA TYR A 90 6.46 5.03 -2.18
C TYR A 90 5.29 5.06 -1.20
N ASN A 91 5.57 5.27 0.08
CA ASN A 91 4.60 5.22 1.15
C ASN A 91 4.40 6.61 1.77
N PRO A 92 3.24 6.89 2.38
CA PRO A 92 3.05 8.09 3.17
C PRO A 92 4.07 8.20 4.32
N SER A 93 4.24 9.41 4.85
CA SER A 93 4.89 9.61 6.14
C SER A 93 4.15 8.82 7.22
N LEU A 94 4.87 8.30 8.22
CA LEU A 94 4.26 7.62 9.36
C LEU A 94 3.31 8.53 10.16
N ARG A 95 3.44 9.85 10.02
CA ARG A 95 2.57 10.84 10.65
C ARG A 95 1.49 11.38 9.70
N ALA A 96 1.49 10.94 8.44
CA ALA A 96 0.49 11.37 7.47
C ALA A 96 -0.90 10.89 7.90
N THR A 97 -1.86 11.82 7.88
CA THR A 97 -3.27 11.49 8.10
C THR A 97 -3.91 11.15 6.77
N ILE A 98 -4.42 9.92 6.65
CA ILE A 98 -5.05 9.39 5.45
C ILE A 98 -6.56 9.36 5.68
N ALA A 99 -7.32 9.90 4.73
CA ALA A 99 -8.77 9.91 4.72
C ALA A 99 -9.29 9.83 3.28
N PRO A 100 -10.54 9.40 3.06
CA PRO A 100 -11.20 9.56 1.77
C PRO A 100 -11.20 11.02 1.31
N ALA A 101 -10.90 11.26 0.04
CA ALA A 101 -10.99 12.58 -0.54
C ALA A 101 -12.47 13.02 -0.56
N SER A 102 -12.76 14.21 -0.03
CA SER A 102 -14.14 14.72 0.09
C SER A 102 -14.81 14.87 -1.28
N GLN A 103 -14.04 15.18 -2.33
CA GLN A 103 -14.51 15.29 -3.71
C GLN A 103 -15.02 13.95 -4.30
N LEU A 104 -14.64 12.83 -3.68
CA LEU A 104 -15.01 11.48 -4.13
C LEU A 104 -16.12 10.85 -3.27
N LEU A 105 -16.65 11.58 -2.29
CA LEU A 105 -17.78 11.11 -1.48
C LEU A 105 -19.10 11.42 -2.20
N ASP A 106 -20.06 10.51 -2.10
CA ASP A 106 -21.37 10.69 -2.72
C ASP A 106 -22.10 11.88 -2.07
N PRO A 107 -22.46 12.94 -2.83
CA PRO A 107 -23.12 14.14 -2.27
C PRO A 107 -24.49 13.84 -1.64
N LYS A 108 -25.11 12.73 -2.03
CA LYS A 108 -26.44 12.32 -1.55
C LYS A 108 -26.43 11.75 -0.12
N VAL A 109 -25.26 11.53 0.48
CA VAL A 109 -25.08 10.92 1.80
C VAL A 109 -24.56 11.92 2.84
N GLU A 110 -24.67 13.24 2.57
CA GLU A 110 -24.12 14.31 3.43
C GLU A 110 -24.79 14.43 4.81
N ASN A 111 -26.00 13.88 5.03
CA ASN A 111 -26.72 14.03 6.30
C ASN A 111 -26.35 13.01 7.41
N LYS A 112 -25.32 12.18 7.22
CA LYS A 112 -24.72 11.37 8.30
C LYS A 112 -23.20 11.34 8.16
N ALA A 113 -22.54 12.40 8.61
CA ALA A 113 -21.10 12.63 8.51
C ALA A 113 -20.20 11.52 9.10
N SER A 114 -20.75 10.52 9.82
CA SER A 114 -20.02 9.35 10.33
C SER A 114 -20.20 8.06 9.50
N ASP A 115 -21.25 7.95 8.67
CA ASP A 115 -21.68 6.69 8.04
C ASP A 115 -21.53 6.66 6.51
N ALA A 116 -21.23 7.81 5.87
CA ALA A 116 -21.07 7.92 4.42
C ALA A 116 -19.75 7.32 3.90
N ALA A 117 -18.69 7.36 4.71
CA ALA A 117 -17.35 6.93 4.30
C ALA A 117 -17.11 5.46 4.65
N LYS A 118 -16.98 4.60 3.62
CA LYS A 118 -16.62 3.18 3.78
C LYS A 118 -15.26 2.96 4.46
N TYR A 119 -14.36 3.95 4.38
CA TYR A 119 -13.01 3.88 4.95
C TYR A 119 -12.84 4.92 6.06
N PRO A 120 -12.16 4.56 7.18
CA PRO A 120 -11.90 5.49 8.27
C PRO A 120 -10.84 6.52 7.89
N LYS A 121 -10.80 7.61 8.65
CA LYS A 121 -9.65 8.52 8.72
C LYS A 121 -8.67 7.98 9.77
N PHE A 122 -7.38 7.94 9.45
CA PHE A 122 -6.37 7.38 10.35
C PHE A 122 -4.96 7.93 10.10
N ILE A 123 -4.05 7.70 11.03
CA ILE A 123 -2.63 8.00 10.87
C ILE A 123 -1.91 6.78 10.27
N PHE A 124 -1.09 7.00 9.25
CA PHE A 124 -0.45 5.91 8.51
C PHE A 124 0.47 5.04 9.38
N GLY A 125 1.13 5.61 10.40
CA GLY A 125 1.94 4.88 11.37
C GLY A 125 1.15 3.83 12.15
N ASP A 126 -0.04 4.19 12.64
CA ASP A 126 -0.91 3.27 13.38
C ASP A 126 -1.40 2.14 12.47
N TYR A 127 -1.74 2.47 11.22
CA TYR A 127 -2.05 1.48 10.21
C TYR A 127 -0.88 0.53 9.93
N MET A 128 0.37 1.02 9.93
CA MET A 128 1.55 0.20 9.72
C MET A 128 1.78 -0.79 10.87
N SER A 129 1.49 -0.42 12.12
CA SER A 129 1.56 -1.33 13.28
C SER A 129 0.60 -2.51 13.11
N VAL A 130 -0.67 -2.22 12.79
CA VAL A 130 -1.68 -3.26 12.50
C VAL A 130 -1.30 -4.07 11.27
N TYR A 131 -0.77 -3.42 10.23
CA TYR A 131 -0.34 -4.10 9.00
C TYR A 131 0.76 -5.13 9.26
N LEU A 132 1.74 -4.82 10.12
CA LEU A 132 2.85 -5.73 10.40
C LEU A 132 2.38 -7.01 11.09
N GLU A 133 1.42 -6.91 12.01
CA GLU A 133 0.83 -8.05 12.73
C GLU A 133 -0.09 -8.89 11.83
N HIS A 134 -0.86 -8.24 10.96
CA HIS A 134 -1.91 -8.87 10.16
C HIS A 134 -1.57 -8.95 8.66
N LYS A 135 -0.29 -8.85 8.28
CA LYS A 135 0.16 -8.71 6.88
C LYS A 135 -0.38 -9.79 5.93
N LEU A 136 -0.44 -11.03 6.42
CA LEU A 136 -0.85 -12.21 5.66
C LEU A 136 -2.34 -12.54 5.83
N GLN A 137 -3.07 -11.76 6.62
CA GLN A 137 -4.50 -11.91 6.82
C GLN A 137 -5.29 -11.05 5.82
N SER A 138 -6.63 -11.12 5.90
CA SER A 138 -7.51 -10.31 5.05
C SER A 138 -7.32 -8.81 5.30
N LYS A 139 -7.67 -7.99 4.30
CA LYS A 139 -7.38 -6.55 4.32
C LYS A 139 -8.38 -5.77 5.17
N GLU A 140 -9.63 -6.18 5.10
CA GLU A 140 -10.80 -5.52 5.64
C GLU A 140 -10.71 -5.31 7.16
N PRO A 141 -10.30 -6.31 7.97
CA PRO A 141 -10.20 -6.14 9.42
C PRO A 141 -9.20 -5.06 9.85
N ARG A 142 -8.17 -4.79 9.04
CA ARG A 142 -7.16 -3.77 9.36
C ARG A 142 -7.77 -2.38 9.45
N PHE A 143 -8.71 -2.05 8.57
CA PHE A 143 -9.39 -0.76 8.62
C PHE A 143 -10.33 -0.65 9.82
N GLN A 144 -10.96 -1.76 10.23
CA GLN A 144 -11.77 -1.79 11.44
C GLN A 144 -10.92 -1.60 12.69
N ALA A 145 -9.76 -2.26 12.76
CA ALA A 145 -8.82 -2.13 13.87
C ALA A 145 -8.33 -0.68 14.03
N VAL A 146 -7.94 -0.02 12.94
CA VAL A 146 -7.46 1.36 12.99
C VAL A 146 -8.61 2.36 13.24
N LYS A 147 -9.85 2.04 12.89
CA LYS A 147 -11.04 2.85 13.26
C LYS A 147 -11.30 2.83 14.78
N ALA A 148 -10.87 1.78 15.47
CA ALA A 148 -11.13 1.56 16.90
C ALA A 148 -10.00 2.06 17.82
N MET A 149 -8.89 2.54 17.24
CA MET A 149 -7.77 3.18 17.96
C MET A 149 -8.02 4.67 18.15
#